data_AF-A0A4R8BG63-F1
#
_entry.id   AF-A0A4R8BG63-F1
#
_cell.length_a   1.000
_cell.length_b   1.000
_cell.length_c   1.000
_cell.angle_alpha   90.00
_cell.angle_beta   90.00
_cell.angle_gamma   90.00
#
_symmetry.space_group_name_H-M   'P 1'
#
loop_
_entity.id
_entity.type
_entity.pdbx_description
1 polymer ?
#
loop_
_entity_poly.entity_id
_entity_poly.type
_entity_poly.pdbx_seq_one_letter_code
_entity_poly.pdbx_strand_id
1 'polypeptide(L)'
;MNKIEKFTAEYSRLYQELENGNFEVEHDVYSLEHSLQEELTYSFGNEGEKFQKLLNKIKKMKKEFDFYDQEVELDRMFPDRHDDDFDEESMNYDSVFGDD
;
A
#
# COMPACT_ATOMS: atom_id res chain seq x y z
N MET A 1 12.27 0.13 18.78
CA MET A 1 11.39 0.88 17.86
C MET A 1 10.87 -0.10 16.84
N ASN A 2 9.56 -0.30 16.81
CA ASN A 2 8.94 -1.17 15.80
C ASN A 2 9.11 -0.54 14.42
N LYS A 3 9.31 -1.37 13.39
CA LYS A 3 9.49 -0.88 12.01
C LYS A 3 8.29 -0.04 11.55
N ILE A 4 7.08 -0.49 11.89
CA ILE A 4 5.83 0.24 11.63
C ILE A 4 5.83 1.66 12.21
N GLU A 5 6.37 1.85 13.43
CA GLU A 5 6.41 3.16 14.09
C GLU A 5 7.38 4.10 13.36
N LYS A 6 8.49 3.57 12.86
CA LYS A 6 9.46 4.34 12.06
C LYS A 6 8.83 4.83 10.76
N PHE A 7 8.21 3.94 9.99
CA PHE A 7 7.56 4.32 8.73
C PHE A 7 6.39 5.28 8.96
N THR A 8 5.65 5.13 10.07
CA THR A 8 4.55 6.05 10.40
C THR A 8 5.08 7.45 10.76
N ALA A 9 6.19 7.53 11.50
CA ALA A 9 6.83 8.80 11.82
C ALA A 9 7.38 9.48 10.55
N GLU A 10 7.98 8.71 9.65
CA GLU A 10 8.52 9.20 8.37
C GLU A 10 7.40 9.70 7.45
N TYR A 11 6.32 8.94 7.30
CA TYR A 11 5.11 9.40 6.60
C TYR A 11 4.60 10.73 7.14
N SER A 12 4.50 10.86 8.47
CA SER A 12 3.98 12.07 9.10
C SER A 12 4.87 13.28 8.83
N ARG A 13 6.19 13.08 8.82
CA ARG A 13 7.16 14.12 8.47
C ARG A 13 6.99 14.55 7.02
N LEU A 14 6.93 13.60 6.08
CA LEU A 14 6.77 13.89 4.66
C LEU A 14 5.44 14.58 4.34
N TYR A 15 4.35 14.17 5.01
CA TYR A 15 3.05 14.82 4.88
C TYR A 15 3.11 16.30 5.32
N GLN A 16 3.78 16.59 6.44
CA GLN A 16 3.96 17.97 6.90
C GLN A 16 4.80 18.81 5.95
N GLU A 17 5.88 18.25 5.39
CA GLU A 17 6.69 18.93 4.38
C GLU A 17 5.83 19.28 3.14
N LEU A 18 4.96 18.36 2.72
CA LEU A 18 4.06 18.58 1.60
C LEU A 18 2.97 19.62 1.89
N GLU A 19 2.37 19.59 3.09
CA GLU A 19 1.45 20.65 3.53
C GLU A 19 2.12 22.02 3.57
N ASN A 20 3.42 22.08 3.89
CA ASN A 20 4.21 23.30 3.84
C ASN A 20 4.56 23.73 2.39
N GLY A 21 4.12 22.99 1.38
CA GLY A 21 4.39 23.24 -0.04
C GLY A 21 5.79 22.83 -0.49
N ASN A 22 6.50 22.03 0.31
CA ASN A 22 7.81 21.49 -0.06
C ASN A 22 7.65 20.22 -0.91
N PHE A 23 7.52 20.39 -2.23
CA PHE A 23 7.43 19.27 -3.16
C PHE A 23 8.79 18.60 -3.45
N GLU A 24 9.92 19.11 -2.93
CA GLU A 24 11.23 18.47 -3.11
C GLU A 24 11.32 17.09 -2.42
N VAL A 25 10.41 16.81 -1.48
CA VAL A 25 10.34 15.52 -0.76
C VAL A 25 9.69 14.39 -1.58
N GLU A 26 9.33 14.64 -2.84
CA GLU A 26 8.74 13.64 -3.73
C GLU A 26 9.55 12.33 -3.77
N HIS A 27 10.87 12.44 -3.96
CA HIS A 27 11.76 11.27 -4.00
C HIS A 27 11.72 10.49 -2.68
N ASP A 28 11.65 11.18 -1.55
CA ASP A 28 11.60 10.55 -0.23
C ASP A 28 10.28 9.77 -0.06
N VAL A 29 9.18 10.29 -0.60
CA VAL A 29 7.87 9.61 -0.63
C VAL A 29 7.93 8.32 -1.45
N TYR A 30 8.53 8.32 -2.64
CA TYR A 30 8.72 7.10 -3.44
C TYR A 30 9.62 6.08 -2.75
N SER A 31 10.68 6.55 -2.09
CA SER A 31 11.62 5.69 -1.36
C SER A 31 10.93 5.01 -0.18
N LEU A 32 10.11 5.76 0.55
CA LEU A 32 9.28 5.25 1.64
C LEU A 32 8.29 4.19 1.13
N GLU A 33 7.62 4.42 0.00
CA GLU A 33 6.71 3.46 -0.61
C GLU A 33 7.41 2.12 -0.95
N HIS A 34 8.57 2.19 -1.59
CA HIS A 34 9.34 1.00 -1.98
C HIS A 34 9.79 0.18 -0.76
N SER A 35 10.39 0.83 0.24
CA SER A 35 10.83 0.13 1.46
C SER A 35 9.67 -0.53 2.20
N LEU A 36 8.47 0.07 2.13
CA LEU A 36 7.28 -0.49 2.76
C LEU A 36 6.75 -1.70 1.98
N GLN A 37 6.75 -1.67 0.64
CA GLN A 37 6.39 -2.82 -0.19
C GLN A 37 7.34 -4.01 0.01
N GLU A 38 8.64 -3.77 0.13
CA GLU A 38 9.62 -4.81 0.43
C GLU A 38 9.34 -5.45 1.79
N GLU A 39 9.14 -4.65 2.84
CA GLU A 39 8.82 -5.18 4.17
C GLU A 39 7.49 -5.94 4.18
N LEU A 40 6.50 -5.50 3.40
CA LEU A 40 5.22 -6.18 3.25
C LEU A 40 5.37 -7.58 2.63
N THR A 41 6.33 -7.76 1.71
CA THR A 41 6.66 -9.06 1.11
C THR A 41 7.14 -10.08 2.14
N TYR A 42 7.78 -9.62 3.22
CA TYR A 42 8.30 -10.47 4.30
C TYR A 42 7.41 -10.49 5.55
N SER A 43 6.34 -9.69 5.57
CA SER A 43 5.45 -9.52 6.72
C SER A 43 4.13 -10.25 6.48
N PHE A 44 3.76 -11.16 7.40
CA PHE A 44 2.53 -11.94 7.29
C PHE A 44 1.58 -11.68 8.47
N GLY A 45 0.28 -11.88 8.27
CA GLY A 45 -0.76 -11.71 9.30
C GLY A 45 -0.94 -10.26 9.75
N ASN A 46 -1.20 -10.07 11.06
CA ASN A 46 -1.52 -8.77 11.67
C ASN A 46 -0.46 -7.67 11.44
N GLU A 47 0.80 -8.04 11.18
CA GLU A 47 1.85 -7.06 10.88
C GLU A 47 1.79 -6.59 9.42
N GLY A 48 1.55 -7.52 8.48
CA GLY A 48 1.33 -7.22 7.06
C GLY A 48 0.15 -6.28 6.83
N GLU A 49 -0.97 -6.48 7.55
CA GLU A 49 -2.12 -5.57 7.47
C GLU A 49 -1.78 -4.12 7.87
N LYS A 50 -0.93 -3.94 8.89
CA LYS A 50 -0.55 -2.60 9.35
C LYS A 50 0.29 -1.91 8.30
N PHE A 51 1.21 -2.63 7.66
CA PHE A 51 1.99 -2.12 6.54
C PHE A 51 1.07 -1.81 5.34
N GLN A 52 0.14 -2.70 4.99
CA GLN A 52 -0.82 -2.47 3.90
C GLN A 52 -1.66 -1.20 4.13
N LYS A 53 -2.17 -1.00 5.35
CA LYS A 53 -2.90 0.21 5.75
C LYS A 53 -2.05 1.48 5.58
N LEU A 54 -0.75 1.42 5.89
CA LEU A 54 0.16 2.54 5.74
C LEU A 54 0.51 2.81 4.26
N LEU A 55 0.69 1.76 3.45
CA LEU A 55 0.88 1.86 2.00
C LEU A 55 -0.28 2.60 1.33
N ASN A 56 -1.51 2.24 1.70
CA ASN A 56 -2.72 2.89 1.19
C ASN A 56 -2.79 4.38 1.56
N LYS A 57 -2.25 4.78 2.72
CA LYS A 57 -2.15 6.20 3.11
C LYS A 57 -1.14 6.95 2.24
N ILE A 58 0.02 6.36 1.97
CA ILE A 58 1.04 6.96 1.10
C ILE A 58 0.48 7.17 -0.31
N LYS A 59 -0.23 6.17 -0.87
CA LYS A 59 -0.90 6.30 -2.17
C LYS A 59 -1.91 7.45 -2.20
N LYS A 60 -2.75 7.56 -1.17
CA LYS A 60 -3.72 8.67 -1.03
C LYS A 60 -3.03 10.03 -0.95
N MET A 61 -1.96 10.14 -0.14
CA MET A 61 -1.16 11.36 -0.04
C MET A 61 -0.56 11.75 -1.39
N LYS A 62 0.02 10.80 -2.13
CA LYS A 62 0.59 11.08 -3.46
C LYS A 62 -0.44 11.62 -4.45
N LYS A 63 -1.68 11.13 -4.36
CA LYS A 63 -2.84 11.60 -5.14
C LYS A 63 -3.31 12.98 -4.69
N GLU A 64 -3.27 13.26 -3.39
CA GLU A 64 -3.68 14.54 -2.80
C GLU A 64 -2.74 15.69 -3.19
N PHE A 65 -1.43 15.46 -3.18
CA PHE A 65 -0.42 16.47 -3.52
C PHE A 65 -0.06 16.52 -5.01
N ASP A 66 -0.86 15.85 -5.85
CA ASP A 66 -0.81 15.92 -7.32
C ASP A 66 0.60 15.75 -7.91
N PHE A 67 1.42 14.88 -7.30
CA PHE A 67 2.77 14.60 -7.79
C PHE A 67 2.79 14.05 -9.23
N TYR A 68 1.66 13.54 -9.75
CA TYR A 68 1.54 12.81 -11.02
C TYR A 68 2.34 11.46 -10.94
N ASP A 69 2.00 10.29 -11.51
CA ASP A 69 0.90 9.72 -12.28
C ASP A 69 1.24 8.23 -12.59
N GLN A 70 0.31 7.49 -13.18
CA GLN A 70 0.21 6.02 -13.15
C GLN A 70 -0.17 5.48 -11.77
N GLU A 71 -1.32 5.87 -11.19
CA GLU A 71 -1.95 5.03 -10.14
C GLU A 71 -2.32 3.63 -10.68
N VAL A 72 -1.98 3.29 -11.92
CA VAL A 72 -2.97 2.67 -12.81
C VAL A 72 -2.29 1.77 -13.82
N GLU A 73 -1.04 2.02 -14.21
CA GLU A 73 -0.37 1.17 -15.20
C GLU A 73 0.22 -0.10 -14.59
N LEU A 74 0.61 -0.09 -13.32
CA LEU A 74 1.09 -1.30 -12.63
C LEU A 74 0.02 -2.05 -11.84
N ASP A 75 -1.22 -1.57 -11.88
CA ASP A 75 -2.37 -2.48 -11.78
C ASP A 75 -2.49 -3.38 -13.02
N ARG A 76 -2.05 -2.90 -14.21
CA ARG A 76 -2.18 -3.62 -15.50
C ARG A 76 -1.16 -4.75 -15.70
N MET A 77 -0.22 -4.94 -14.77
CA MET A 77 0.70 -6.10 -14.77
C MET A 77 0.38 -7.14 -13.68
N PHE A 78 -0.29 -6.79 -12.58
CA PHE A 78 -0.53 -7.67 -11.43
C PHE A 78 -1.87 -7.34 -10.69
N PRO A 79 -2.96 -8.10 -10.91
CA PRO A 79 -4.34 -7.68 -10.61
C PRO A 79 -4.89 -7.95 -9.19
N ASP A 80 -4.13 -8.48 -8.24
CA ASP A 80 -4.63 -8.77 -6.87
C ASP A 80 -4.63 -7.52 -5.97
N ARG A 81 -5.23 -6.43 -6.45
CA ARG A 81 -4.89 -5.07 -6.00
C ARG A 81 -5.76 -4.48 -4.90
N HIS A 82 -6.84 -5.15 -4.55
CA HIS A 82 -7.74 -4.78 -3.47
C HIS A 82 -8.16 -6.06 -2.73
N ASP A 83 -7.24 -6.61 -1.91
CA ASP A 83 -7.67 -7.39 -0.74
C ASP A 83 -8.35 -6.43 0.24
N ASP A 84 -9.56 -5.99 -0.12
CA ASP A 84 -10.65 -5.77 0.82
C ASP A 84 -11.01 -7.17 1.29
N ASP A 85 -11.09 -7.40 2.60
CA ASP A 85 -11.81 -8.53 3.17
C ASP A 85 -11.82 -9.77 2.27
N PHE A 86 -10.70 -10.49 2.31
CA PHE A 86 -10.71 -11.94 2.15
C PHE A 86 -11.66 -12.49 3.23
N ASP A 87 -12.95 -12.21 3.08
CA ASP A 87 -14.03 -12.81 3.82
C ASP A 87 -13.99 -14.27 3.38
N GLU A 88 -13.52 -15.05 4.35
CA GLU A 88 -13.13 -16.45 4.37
C GLU A 88 -14.18 -17.46 3.85
N GLU A 89 -15.20 -17.04 3.08
CA GLU A 89 -16.36 -17.86 2.73
C GLU A 89 -16.69 -17.98 1.21
N SER A 90 -16.11 -17.19 0.29
CA SER A 90 -16.63 -17.13 -1.09
C SER A 90 -15.96 -18.01 -2.18
N MET A 91 -14.97 -18.86 -1.88
CA MET A 91 -14.41 -19.79 -2.88
C MET A 91 -14.48 -21.27 -2.44
N ASN A 92 -15.70 -21.74 -2.23
CA ASN A 92 -16.00 -23.17 -2.39
C ASN A 92 -15.89 -23.54 -3.88
N TYR A 93 -14.79 -24.18 -4.27
CA TYR A 93 -14.64 -24.86 -5.57
C TYR A 93 -15.32 -26.23 -5.59
N ASP A 94 -16.45 -26.39 -4.90
CA ASP A 94 -17.32 -27.57 -5.00
C ASP A 94 -18.35 -27.43 -6.14
N SER A 95 -18.17 -26.49 -7.08
CA SER A 95 -19.23 -26.16 -8.05
C SER A 95 -18.79 -25.56 -9.39
N VAL A 96 -17.75 -26.07 -10.05
CA VAL A 96 -17.46 -25.73 -11.48
C VAL A 96 -17.11 -26.92 -12.37
N PHE A 97 -16.91 -28.12 -11.84
CA PHE A 97 -17.04 -29.36 -12.63
C PHE A 97 -17.97 -30.31 -11.89
N GLY A 98 -19.27 -30.13 -12.13
CA GLY A 98 -20.30 -31.03 -11.65
C GLY A 98 -20.16 -32.43 -12.24
N ASP A 99 -20.66 -33.40 -11.47
CA ASP A 99 -21.08 -34.75 -11.83
C ASP A 99 -21.26 -35.01 -13.34
N ASP A 100 -20.44 -35.93 -13.88
CA ASP A 100 -20.89 -37.22 -14.44
C ASP A 100 -19.72 -38.24 -14.44
#